data_AF-A0A2G5WY98-F1
#
_entry.id   AF-A0A2G5WY98-F1
#
_cell.length_a   1.000
_cell.length_b   1.000
_cell.length_c   1.000
_cell.angle_alpha   90.00
_cell.angle_beta   90.00
_cell.angle_gamma   90.00
#
_symmetry.space_group_name_H-M   'P 1'
#
loop_
_entity.id
_entity.type
_entity.pdbx_description
1 polymer ?
#
loop_
_entity_poly.entity_id
_entity_poly.type
_entity_poly.pdbx_seq_one_letter_code
_entity_poly.pdbx_strand_id
1 'polypeptide(L)'
;MAKNDQNERNQNDGSMTVEEAGRKGGEATSRNHDKEFYEEIGRKGGEARAEQSENNSNSNNNNNGKMSKEEAGRKGGEASSNKSNN
;
A
#
# COMPACT_ATOMS: atom_id res chain seq x y z
N MET A 1 -43.90 -29.94 -24.73
CA MET A 1 -43.26 -28.61 -24.63
C MET A 1 -42.00 -28.74 -23.79
N ALA A 2 -40.84 -28.37 -24.33
CA ALA A 2 -39.57 -28.36 -23.61
C ALA A 2 -39.46 -27.12 -22.70
N LYS A 3 -38.68 -27.30 -21.63
CA LYS A 3 -38.48 -26.45 -20.45
C LYS A 3 -37.92 -25.08 -20.81
N ASN A 4 -38.24 -24.06 -20.01
CA ASN A 4 -37.43 -22.84 -19.94
C ASN A 4 -37.45 -22.28 -18.52
N ASP A 5 -36.90 -23.05 -17.59
CA ASP A 5 -36.55 -22.59 -16.24
C ASP A 5 -35.42 -21.56 -16.40
N GLN A 6 -35.79 -20.28 -16.43
CA GLN A 6 -34.85 -19.15 -16.39
C GLN A 6 -34.12 -19.20 -15.05
N ASN A 7 -32.98 -19.89 -15.04
CA ASN A 7 -31.99 -19.88 -13.98
C ASN A 7 -31.36 -18.49 -13.93
N GLU A 8 -31.98 -17.58 -13.19
CA GLU A 8 -31.44 -16.28 -12.80
C GLU A 8 -30.21 -16.49 -11.93
N ARG A 9 -29.06 -16.76 -12.56
CA ARG A 9 -27.77 -16.72 -11.90
C ARG A 9 -27.52 -15.27 -11.50
N ASN A 10 -27.92 -14.92 -10.29
CA ASN A 10 -27.59 -13.67 -9.64
C ASN A 10 -26.07 -13.67 -9.37
N GLN A 11 -25.30 -13.19 -10.34
CA GLN A 11 -23.83 -13.15 -10.32
C GLN A 11 -23.28 -12.00 -9.46
N ASN A 12 -23.95 -11.60 -8.37
CA ASN A 12 -23.55 -10.39 -7.62
C ASN A 12 -23.53 -10.52 -6.09
N ASP A 13 -23.71 -11.69 -5.47
CA ASP A 13 -23.81 -11.78 -4.00
C ASP A 13 -22.55 -12.26 -3.24
N GLY A 14 -21.55 -12.82 -3.94
CA GLY A 14 -20.43 -13.51 -3.28
C GLY A 14 -19.03 -12.96 -3.56
N SER A 15 -18.86 -12.13 -4.59
CA SER A 15 -17.55 -11.61 -4.98
C SER A 15 -17.30 -10.25 -4.33
N MET A 16 -16.50 -10.23 -3.27
CA MET A 16 -15.90 -9.01 -2.75
C MET A 16 -15.21 -8.25 -3.88
N THR A 17 -15.48 -6.96 -4.03
CA THR A 17 -14.82 -6.14 -5.04
C THR A 17 -13.34 -5.98 -4.71
N VAL A 18 -12.51 -5.69 -5.72
CA VAL A 18 -11.07 -5.43 -5.52
C VAL A 18 -10.84 -4.30 -4.51
N GLU A 19 -11.70 -3.27 -4.56
CA GLU A 19 -11.68 -2.13 -3.65
C GLU A 19 -12.01 -2.55 -2.22
N GLU A 20 -13.04 -3.39 -2.04
CA GLU A 20 -13.44 -3.87 -0.73
C GLU A 20 -12.41 -4.84 -0.13
N ALA A 21 -11.79 -5.68 -0.98
CA ALA A 21 -10.69 -6.55 -0.58
C ALA A 21 -9.46 -5.74 -0.13
N GLY A 22 -9.11 -4.67 -0.85
CA GLY A 22 -8.04 -3.75 -0.47
C GLY A 22 -8.30 -3.05 0.86
N ARG A 23 -9.51 -2.55 1.08
CA ARG A 23 -9.90 -1.91 2.35
C ARG A 23 -9.83 -2.89 3.52
N LYS A 24 -10.45 -4.08 3.39
CA LYS A 24 -10.43 -5.11 4.45
C LYS A 24 -9.01 -5.59 4.76
N GLY A 25 -8.15 -5.73 3.76
CA GLY A 25 -6.73 -6.09 3.96
C GLY A 25 -5.95 -5.01 4.72
N GLY A 26 -6.18 -3.74 4.41
CA GLY A 26 -5.59 -2.61 5.13
C GLY A 26 -6.06 -2.54 6.59
N GLU A 27 -7.37 -2.67 6.82
CA GLU A 27 -7.97 -2.66 8.17
C GLU A 27 -7.54 -3.85 9.04
N ALA A 28 -7.33 -5.03 8.44
CA ALA A 28 -6.81 -6.19 9.17
C ALA A 28 -5.35 -5.95 9.60
N THR A 29 -4.52 -5.45 8.69
CA THR A 29 -3.11 -5.12 8.98
C THR A 29 -3.02 -4.04 10.07
N SER A 30 -3.80 -2.97 9.95
CA SER A 30 -3.77 -1.85 10.92
C SER A 30 -4.28 -2.22 12.32
N ARG A 31 -5.12 -3.25 12.46
CA ARG A 31 -5.61 -3.72 13.76
C ARG A 31 -4.66 -4.70 14.44
N ASN A 32 -3.85 -5.41 13.67
CA ASN A 32 -2.94 -6.44 14.18
C ASN A 32 -1.53 -5.93 14.46
N HIS A 33 -1.21 -4.70 14.05
CA HIS A 33 0.14 -4.16 14.11
C HIS A 33 0.18 -2.78 14.76
N ASP A 34 1.08 -2.61 15.72
CA ASP A 34 1.29 -1.36 16.45
C ASP A 34 2.24 -0.40 15.69
N LYS A 35 2.37 0.82 16.22
CA LYS A 35 3.25 1.87 15.68
C LYS A 35 4.69 1.37 15.42
N GLU A 36 5.22 0.53 16.31
CA GLU A 36 6.57 -0.03 16.20
C GLU A 36 6.76 -0.88 14.93
N PHE A 37 5.72 -1.58 14.48
CA PHE A 37 5.76 -2.39 13.26
C PHE A 37 5.96 -1.52 12.01
N TYR A 38 5.21 -0.41 11.91
CA TYR A 38 5.33 0.53 10.80
C TYR A 38 6.67 1.28 10.83
N GLU A 39 7.18 1.59 12.03
CA GLU A 39 8.51 2.19 12.21
C GLU A 39 9.63 1.26 11.76
N GLU A 40 9.56 -0.02 12.10
CA GLU A 40 10.55 -1.01 11.68
C GLU A 40 10.54 -1.21 10.15
N ILE A 41 9.36 -1.29 9.53
CA ILE A 41 9.23 -1.40 8.07
C ILE A 41 9.79 -0.15 7.38
N GLY A 42 9.46 1.04 7.89
CA GLY A 42 10.00 2.29 7.38
C GLY A 42 11.52 2.37 7.49
N ARG A 43 12.08 1.93 8.63
CA ARG A 43 13.53 1.86 8.86
C ARG A 43 14.20 0.89 7.87
N LYS A 44 13.70 -0.35 7.75
CA LYS A 44 14.23 -1.35 6.82
C LYS A 44 14.18 -0.88 5.36
N GLY A 45 13.08 -0.24 4.95
CA GLY A 45 12.97 0.33 3.60
C GLY A 45 13.97 1.45 3.33
N GLY A 46 14.24 2.30 4.33
CA GLY A 46 15.26 3.34 4.27
C GLY A 46 16.68 2.78 4.24
N GLU A 47 16.96 1.75 5.04
CA GLU A 47 18.26 1.06 5.10
C GLU A 47 18.56 0.35 3.78
N ALA A 48 17.61 -0.40 3.22
CA ALA A 48 17.78 -1.05 1.92
C ALA A 48 18.07 -0.04 0.79
N ARG A 49 17.45 1.14 0.84
CA ARG A 49 17.71 2.24 -0.11
C ARG A 49 19.13 2.81 0.06
N ALA A 50 19.57 2.95 1.30
CA ALA A 50 20.91 3.45 1.63
C ALA A 50 21.98 2.43 1.20
N GLU A 51 21.82 1.17 1.56
CA GLU A 51 22.70 0.05 1.15
C GLU A 51 22.77 -0.08 -0.37
N GLN A 52 21.65 0.04 -1.09
CA GLN A 52 21.64 0.05 -2.55
C GLN A 52 22.39 1.27 -3.12
N SER A 53 22.36 2.41 -2.43
CA SER A 53 23.08 3.61 -2.83
C SER A 53 24.59 3.53 -2.57
N GLU A 54 25.02 2.77 -1.55
CA GLU A 54 26.43 2.54 -1.24
C GLU A 54 27.09 1.58 -2.25
N ASN A 55 26.37 0.54 -2.66
CA ASN A 55 26.85 -0.48 -3.60
C ASN A 55 26.92 -0.02 -5.07
N ASN A 56 26.31 1.12 -5.40
CA ASN A 56 26.35 1.71 -6.75
C ASN A 56 27.11 3.04 -6.74
N SER A 57 28.37 3.00 -6.28
CA SER A 57 29.35 4.08 -6.49
C SER A 57 29.84 4.10 -7.94
N ASN A 58 28.91 4.18 -8.90
CA ASN A 58 29.16 4.75 -10.21
C ASN A 58 27.87 5.38 -10.74
N SER A 59 27.51 6.55 -10.20
CA SER A 59 26.41 7.33 -10.75
C SER A 59 26.77 8.80 -10.75
N ASN A 60 27.04 9.28 -11.96
CA ASN A 60 27.05 10.70 -12.32
C ASN A 60 25.87 11.41 -11.64
N ASN A 61 26.19 12.41 -10.83
CA ASN A 61 25.24 13.21 -10.08
C ASN A 61 24.29 13.96 -11.03
N ASN A 62 23.16 13.35 -11.36
CA ASN A 62 21.96 14.06 -11.77
C ASN A 62 20.93 13.95 -10.65
N ASN A 63 21.23 14.63 -9.54
CA ASN A 63 20.35 14.75 -8.39
C ASN A 63 19.22 15.75 -8.70
N ASN A 64 18.24 15.35 -9.52
CA ASN A 64 17.04 16.17 -9.75
C ASN A 64 15.72 15.42 -9.49
N GLY A 65 15.78 14.26 -8.81
CA GLY A 65 14.58 13.46 -8.52
C GLY A 65 14.65 12.55 -7.31
N LYS A 66 15.76 12.53 -6.55
CA LYS A 66 15.80 11.78 -5.28
C LYS A 66 15.18 12.65 -4.18
N MET A 67 13.90 12.39 -3.91
CA MET A 67 13.17 12.94 -2.76
C MET A 67 13.94 12.66 -1.46
N SER A 68 14.00 13.66 -0.58
CA SER A 68 14.75 13.54 0.68
C SER A 68 14.09 12.53 1.63
N LYS A 69 14.88 11.93 2.52
CA LYS A 69 14.39 11.00 3.56
C LYS A 69 13.31 11.65 4.44
N GLU A 70 13.51 12.92 4.77
CA GLU A 70 12.58 13.76 5.54
C GLU A 70 11.23 13.93 4.82
N GLU A 71 11.28 14.25 3.53
CA GLU A 71 10.10 14.48 2.70
C GLU A 71 9.32 13.18 2.44
N ALA A 72 10.02 12.07 2.22
CA ALA A 72 9.39 10.76 2.09
C ALA A 72 8.66 10.34 3.38
N GLY A 73 9.26 10.60 4.55
CA GLY A 73 8.63 10.34 5.86
C GLY A 73 7.38 11.19 6.10
N ARG A 74 7.46 12.50 5.82
CA ARG A 74 6.31 13.42 5.94
C ARG A 74 5.18 13.03 5.00
N LYS A 75 5.49 12.80 3.71
CA LYS A 75 4.50 12.42 2.70
C LYS A 75 3.86 11.06 2.96
N GLY A 76 4.64 10.10 3.48
CA GLY A 76 4.13 8.81 3.93
C GLY A 76 3.17 8.93 5.11
N GLY A 77 3.48 9.81 6.07
CA GLY A 77 2.59 10.13 7.19
C GLY A 77 1.30 10.85 6.76
N GLU A 78 1.41 11.83 5.87
CA GLU A 78 0.26 12.60 5.33
C GLU A 78 -0.72 11.73 4.53
N ALA A 79 -0.21 10.77 3.75
CA ALA A 79 -1.06 9.82 3.03
C ALA A 79 -1.92 8.98 3.99
N SER A 80 -1.45 8.76 5.23
CA SER A 80 -2.18 8.04 6.27
C SER A 80 -3.20 8.90 7.01
N SER A 81 -2.99 10.22 7.12
CA SER A 81 -3.88 11.12 7.87
C SER A 81 -5.00 11.73 7.01
N ASN A 82 -4.84 11.82 5.69
CA ASN A 82 -5.87 12.40 4.80
C ASN A 82 -7.08 11.48 4.50
N LYS A 83 -7.16 10.28 5.08
CA LYS A 83 -8.32 9.37 4.94
C LYS A 83 -9.34 9.43 6.08
N SER A 84 -9.20 10.36 7.03
CA SER A 84 -10.12 10.46 8.19
C SER A 84 -11.32 11.41 7.98
N ASN A 85 -11.48 12.00 6.79
CA ASN A 85 -12.61 12.88 6.48
C ASN A 85 -13.38 12.39 5.24
N ASN A 86 -14.19 11.34 5.40
CA ASN A 86 -15.41 11.11 4.62
C ASN A 86 -16.38 10.27 5.45
#